data_AF-A0A955TGK9-F1
#
_entry.id   AF-A0A955TGK9-F1
#
_cell.length_a   1.000
_cell.length_b   1.000
_cell.length_c   1.000
_cell.angle_alpha   90.00
_cell.angle_beta   90.00
_cell.angle_gamma   90.00
#
_symmetry.space_group_name_H-M   'P 1'
#
loop_
_entity.id
_entity.type
_entity.pdbx_description
1 polymer ?
#
loop_
_entity_poly.entity_id
_entity_poly.type
_entity_poly.pdbx_seq_one_letter_code
_entity_poly.pdbx_strand_id
1 'polypeptide(L)'
;MMFWSIAKRSVICGIAWACITGWPLFVYAQNLTYTPTPSNPVGRAPQAITAGDFNGDGLWDVATVNGTSDDVSVLLGNGNGTFRSAVSFGVGKIPLAVVAADMDDDGLLDLVLALSG
;
A
#
# COMPACT_ATOMS: atom_id res chain seq x y z
N MET A 1 -37.59 -11.45 -5.74
CA MET A 1 -36.32 -11.08 -6.41
C MET A 1 -35.68 -10.01 -5.56
N MET A 2 -34.73 -10.36 -4.69
CA MET A 2 -34.05 -9.40 -3.84
C MET A 2 -32.56 -9.73 -3.83
N PHE A 3 -31.78 -8.75 -4.29
CA PHE A 3 -30.32 -8.77 -4.40
C PHE A 3 -29.71 -8.70 -2.99
N TRP A 4 -28.73 -9.56 -2.70
CA TRP A 4 -27.94 -9.47 -1.48
C TRP A 4 -26.70 -8.60 -1.76
N SER A 5 -26.63 -7.45 -1.08
CA SER A 5 -25.48 -6.55 -1.11
C SER A 5 -24.46 -6.99 -0.05
N ILE A 6 -23.24 -7.30 -0.45
CA ILE A 6 -22.14 -7.63 0.47
C ILE A 6 -21.61 -6.32 1.07
N ALA A 7 -22.10 -5.99 2.27
CA ALA A 7 -21.50 -4.97 3.11
C ALA A 7 -20.32 -5.58 3.89
N LYS A 8 -19.13 -4.97 3.77
CA LYS A 8 -17.96 -5.26 4.60
C LYS A 8 -18.34 -5.03 6.07
N ARG A 9 -18.52 -6.10 6.85
CA ARG A 9 -18.79 -6.03 8.29
C ARG A 9 -17.48 -6.15 9.06
N SER A 10 -17.05 -5.04 9.65
CA SER A 10 -16.24 -5.07 10.86
C SER A 10 -17.17 -5.16 12.08
N VAL A 11 -16.74 -5.99 13.04
CA VAL A 11 -17.19 -6.13 14.44
C VAL A 11 -18.56 -6.77 14.70
N ILE A 12 -18.56 -7.99 15.27
CA ILE A 12 -19.55 -8.38 16.28
C ILE A 12 -18.80 -8.99 17.48
N CYS A 13 -18.83 -8.24 18.56
CA CYS A 13 -18.56 -8.65 19.93
C CYS A 13 -19.66 -9.62 20.40
N GLY A 14 -19.31 -10.75 21.00
CA GLY A 14 -20.30 -11.66 21.62
C GLY A 14 -19.77 -13.08 21.80
N ILE A 15 -19.49 -13.44 23.05
CA ILE A 15 -19.18 -14.81 23.48
C ILE A 15 -20.50 -15.60 23.51
N ALA A 16 -20.62 -16.71 22.77
CA ALA A 16 -21.59 -17.76 23.10
C ALA A 16 -21.23 -19.09 22.40
N TRP A 17 -20.84 -20.07 23.22
CA TRP A 17 -20.82 -21.52 22.95
C TRP A 17 -19.92 -22.04 21.82
N ALA A 18 -18.67 -22.32 22.16
CA ALA A 18 -17.85 -23.26 21.41
C ALA A 18 -17.44 -24.44 22.32
N CYS A 19 -18.26 -25.50 22.34
CA CYS A 19 -17.84 -26.81 22.83
C CYS A 19 -18.84 -27.85 22.31
N ILE A 20 -18.41 -28.78 21.43
CA ILE A 20 -18.73 -30.25 21.42
C ILE A 20 -18.56 -30.98 20.08
N THR A 21 -18.08 -30.38 19.00
CA THR A 21 -17.69 -31.17 17.82
C THR A 21 -16.29 -30.78 17.44
N GLY A 22 -15.34 -31.72 17.39
CA GLY A 22 -13.97 -31.43 16.96
C GLY A 22 -13.97 -30.73 15.59
N TRP A 23 -13.73 -29.43 15.59
CA TRP A 23 -13.45 -28.65 14.39
C TRP A 23 -11.93 -28.60 14.25
N PRO A 24 -11.33 -28.90 13.08
CA PRO A 24 -9.96 -28.51 12.88
C PRO A 24 -9.91 -26.98 12.99
N LEU A 25 -8.95 -26.52 13.80
CA LEU A 25 -8.64 -25.12 14.06
C LEU A 25 -8.82 -24.30 12.78
N PHE A 26 -9.62 -23.24 12.86
CA PHE A 26 -9.71 -22.23 11.82
C PHE A 26 -8.29 -21.78 11.49
N VAL A 27 -7.74 -22.25 10.38
CA VAL A 27 -6.57 -21.64 9.78
C VAL A 27 -7.07 -20.29 9.29
N TYR A 28 -6.90 -19.22 10.09
CA TYR A 28 -7.03 -17.85 9.59
C TYR A 28 -5.78 -17.53 8.76
N ALA A 29 -5.48 -18.36 7.76
CA ALA A 29 -4.73 -17.87 6.63
C ALA A 29 -5.73 -16.99 5.88
N GLN A 30 -5.61 -15.68 6.06
CA GLN A 30 -6.17 -14.75 5.10
C GLN A 30 -5.61 -15.18 3.75
N ASN A 31 -6.47 -15.78 2.94
CA ASN A 31 -6.17 -16.16 1.59
C ASN A 31 -5.59 -14.92 0.91
N LEU A 32 -4.32 -14.99 0.46
CA LEU A 32 -3.69 -13.95 -0.36
C LEU A 32 -4.37 -13.98 -1.73
N THR A 33 -5.62 -13.54 -1.77
CA THR A 33 -6.40 -13.40 -2.99
C THR A 33 -5.81 -12.20 -3.73
N TYR A 34 -4.84 -12.46 -4.60
CA TYR A 34 -4.39 -11.50 -5.60
C TYR A 34 -5.55 -11.30 -6.58
N THR A 35 -6.47 -10.41 -6.24
CA THR A 35 -7.32 -9.79 -7.25
C THR A 35 -6.38 -8.92 -8.08
N PRO A 36 -6.21 -9.15 -9.39
CA PRO A 36 -5.40 -8.26 -10.22
C PRO A 36 -6.03 -6.87 -10.14
N THR A 37 -5.47 -6.04 -9.27
CA THR A 37 -5.79 -4.62 -9.24
C THR A 37 -5.38 -4.05 -10.59
N PRO A 38 -6.06 -2.99 -11.09
CA PRO A 38 -5.56 -2.26 -12.24
C PRO A 38 -4.07 -2.01 -12.05
N SER A 39 -3.24 -2.41 -13.02
CA SER A 39 -1.82 -2.10 -12.95
C SER A 39 -1.74 -0.58 -12.86
N ASN A 40 -1.23 -0.06 -11.75
CA ASN A 40 -0.87 1.35 -11.64
C ASN A 40 0.57 1.42 -12.16
N PRO A 41 0.77 1.71 -13.47
CA PRO A 41 2.12 1.74 -14.01
C PRO A 41 2.91 2.82 -13.28
N VAL A 42 4.00 2.40 -12.66
CA VAL A 42 5.08 3.28 -12.22
C VAL A 42 6.07 3.46 -13.36
N GLY A 43 7.09 4.29 -13.16
CA GLY A 43 8.19 4.44 -14.11
C GLY A 43 8.93 3.13 -14.42
N ARG A 44 9.87 3.21 -15.37
CA ARG A 44 10.58 2.04 -15.91
C ARG A 44 11.75 1.64 -15.01
N ALA A 45 11.91 0.32 -14.85
CA ALA A 45 12.93 -0.31 -14.00
C ALA A 45 12.91 0.22 -12.56
N PRO A 46 11.83 -0.05 -11.79
CA PRO A 46 11.79 0.28 -10.38
C PRO A 46 12.95 -0.42 -9.64
N GLN A 47 13.74 0.37 -8.89
CA GLN A 47 14.93 -0.10 -8.16
C GLN A 47 14.65 -0.33 -6.67
N ALA A 48 13.83 0.53 -6.07
CA ALA A 48 13.44 0.43 -4.68
C ALA A 48 12.00 0.93 -4.47
N ILE A 49 11.43 0.56 -3.33
CA ILE A 49 10.08 0.89 -2.91
C ILE A 49 10.10 1.27 -1.42
N THR A 50 9.25 2.22 -1.05
CA THR A 50 8.93 2.53 0.34
C THR A 50 7.42 2.68 0.50
N ALA A 51 6.92 2.48 1.71
CA ALA A 51 5.52 2.61 2.06
C ALA A 51 5.38 3.47 3.31
N GLY A 52 4.34 4.31 3.35
CA GLY A 52 4.12 5.30 4.39
C GLY A 52 2.84 6.08 4.12
N ASP A 53 2.39 6.87 5.08
CA ASP A 53 1.36 7.88 4.84
C ASP A 53 2.07 9.16 4.38
N PHE A 54 2.07 9.44 3.07
CA PHE A 54 2.79 10.56 2.48
C PHE A 54 1.92 11.82 2.38
N ASN A 55 0.61 11.71 2.61
CA ASN A 55 -0.33 12.82 2.46
C ASN A 55 -1.09 13.16 3.76
N GLY A 56 -0.86 12.40 4.85
CA GLY A 56 -1.45 12.61 6.16
C GLY A 56 -2.92 12.17 6.25
N ASP A 57 -3.41 11.34 5.33
CA ASP A 57 -4.81 10.89 5.30
C ASP A 57 -5.09 9.63 6.16
N GLY A 58 -4.04 9.09 6.79
CA GLY A 58 -4.10 7.89 7.62
C GLY A 58 -4.18 6.59 6.82
N LEU A 59 -3.98 6.63 5.51
CA LEU A 59 -3.95 5.47 4.63
C LEU A 59 -2.51 5.16 4.21
N TRP A 60 -2.25 3.88 3.93
CA TRP A 60 -0.95 3.46 3.43
C TRP A 60 -0.80 3.83 1.95
N ASP A 61 0.18 4.68 1.68
CA ASP A 61 0.67 5.02 0.35
C ASP A 61 1.95 4.24 0.02
N VAL A 62 2.34 4.28 -1.26
CA VAL A 62 3.56 3.63 -1.76
C VAL A 62 4.31 4.59 -2.66
N ALA A 63 5.63 4.64 -2.52
CA ALA A 63 6.51 5.34 -3.44
C ALA A 63 7.53 4.36 -4.05
N THR A 64 7.75 4.46 -5.36
CA THR A 64 8.76 3.67 -6.08
C THR A 64 9.76 4.59 -6.75
N VAL A 65 11.03 4.22 -6.72
CA VAL A 65 12.07 4.91 -7.48
C VAL A 65 12.38 4.15 -8.74
N ASN A 66 12.42 4.82 -9.88
CA ASN A 66 12.48 4.18 -11.18
C ASN A 66 13.77 4.58 -11.91
N GLY A 67 14.69 3.64 -12.02
CA GLY A 67 16.06 3.89 -12.46
C GLY A 67 16.20 4.22 -13.95
N THR A 68 15.33 3.67 -14.81
CA THR A 68 15.38 3.97 -16.26
C THR A 68 14.57 5.20 -16.63
N SER A 69 13.59 5.57 -15.81
CA SER A 69 12.75 6.74 -16.04
C SER A 69 13.27 8.00 -15.34
N ASP A 70 14.33 7.90 -14.54
CA ASP A 70 14.90 8.98 -13.73
C ASP A 70 13.82 9.73 -12.92
N ASP A 71 12.84 8.98 -12.42
CA ASP A 71 11.67 9.51 -11.70
C ASP A 71 11.33 8.68 -10.46
N VAL A 72 10.51 9.29 -9.60
CA VAL A 72 9.89 8.64 -8.45
C VAL A 72 8.39 8.68 -8.63
N SER A 73 7.74 7.52 -8.54
CA SER A 73 6.28 7.41 -8.63
C SER A 73 5.68 7.24 -7.25
N VAL A 74 4.73 8.10 -6.87
CA VAL A 74 3.96 8.01 -5.63
C VAL A 74 2.53 7.57 -5.94
N LEU A 75 2.06 6.53 -5.26
CA LEU A 75 0.75 5.94 -5.39
C LEU A 75 0.01 6.11 -4.07
N LEU A 76 -1.06 6.91 -4.09
CA LEU A 76 -1.87 7.14 -2.91
C LEU A 76 -2.83 5.97 -2.66
N GLY A 77 -2.95 5.54 -1.41
CA GLY A 77 -3.84 4.48 -0.97
C GLY A 77 -5.31 4.89 -1.01
N ASN A 78 -6.19 3.91 -1.19
CA ASN A 78 -7.64 4.07 -0.99
C ASN A 78 -8.14 3.36 0.29
N GLY A 79 -7.23 2.85 1.14
CA GLY A 79 -7.56 2.18 2.41
C GLY A 79 -8.18 0.79 2.28
N ASN A 80 -8.31 0.27 1.06
CA ASN A 80 -8.92 -1.03 0.77
C ASN A 80 -7.97 -2.00 0.05
N GLY A 81 -6.66 -1.70 0.07
CA GLY A 81 -5.63 -2.45 -0.65
C GLY A 81 -5.48 -2.07 -2.13
N THR A 82 -6.22 -1.08 -2.62
CA THR A 82 -6.00 -0.49 -3.95
C THR A 82 -5.33 0.87 -3.85
N PHE A 83 -4.67 1.26 -4.94
CA PHE A 83 -3.99 2.55 -5.06
C PHE A 83 -4.57 3.36 -6.20
N ARG A 84 -4.47 4.69 -6.10
CA ARG A 84 -4.78 5.65 -7.16
C ARG A 84 -3.70 5.60 -8.25
N SER A 85 -3.95 6.32 -9.34
CA SER A 85 -2.95 6.51 -10.39
C SER A 85 -1.68 7.12 -9.82
N ALA A 86 -0.54 6.59 -10.25
CA ALA A 86 0.76 7.06 -9.82
C ALA A 86 1.01 8.50 -10.27
N VAL A 87 1.58 9.31 -9.38
CA VAL A 87 2.13 10.64 -9.69
C VAL A 87 3.64 10.51 -9.76
N SER A 88 4.23 10.83 -10.91
CA SER A 88 5.69 10.77 -11.11
C SER A 88 6.36 12.13 -10.93
N PHE A 89 7.49 12.12 -10.24
CA PHE A 89 8.36 13.27 -10.00
C PHE A 89 9.73 12.99 -10.63
N GLY A 90 10.13 13.79 -11.62
CA GLY A 90 11.43 13.66 -12.25
C GLY A 90 12.55 14.12 -11.31
N VAL A 91 13.55 13.27 -11.12
CA VAL A 91 14.71 13.55 -10.24
C VAL A 91 16.00 13.80 -11.03
N GLY A 92 15.98 13.59 -12.35
CA GLY A 92 17.02 14.02 -13.29
C GLY A 92 18.31 13.20 -13.27
N LYS A 93 18.41 12.20 -12.38
CA LYS A 93 19.46 11.19 -12.32
C LYS A 93 18.86 9.86 -11.89
N ILE A 94 19.55 8.76 -12.16
CA ILE A 94 19.11 7.42 -11.78
C ILE A 94 18.98 7.35 -10.25
N PRO A 95 17.76 7.20 -9.68
CA PRO A 95 17.60 6.96 -8.26
C PRO A 95 17.93 5.49 -7.93
N LEU A 96 18.67 5.29 -6.85
CA LEU A 96 19.16 3.98 -6.41
C LEU A 96 18.48 3.49 -5.14
N ALA A 97 18.15 4.40 -4.23
CA ALA A 97 17.49 4.08 -2.98
C ALA A 97 16.55 5.22 -2.56
N VAL A 98 15.58 4.86 -1.72
CA VAL A 98 14.63 5.79 -1.10
C VAL A 98 14.45 5.42 0.37
N VAL A 99 14.34 6.43 1.22
CA VAL A 99 13.90 6.29 2.60
C VAL A 99 12.76 7.26 2.87
N ALA A 100 11.84 6.86 3.74
CA ALA A 100 10.74 7.68 4.22
C ALA A 100 10.91 7.95 5.71
N ALA A 101 10.89 9.23 6.11
CA ALA A 101 10.86 9.65 7.50
C ALA A 101 10.37 11.09 7.57
N ASP A 102 9.76 11.46 8.68
CA ASP A 102 9.49 12.87 9.01
C ASP A 102 10.84 13.54 9.33
N MET A 103 11.38 14.31 8.39
CA MET A 103 12.71 14.90 8.51
C MET A 103 12.66 16.34 9.04
N ASP A 104 11.50 16.99 8.98
CA ASP A 104 11.29 18.37 9.44
C ASP A 104 10.30 18.52 10.61
N ASP A 105 9.86 17.41 11.19
CA ASP A 105 8.93 17.30 12.32
C ASP A 105 7.56 17.95 12.04
N ASP A 106 7.09 17.93 10.78
CA ASP A 106 5.78 18.46 10.39
C ASP A 106 4.63 17.44 10.53
N GLY A 107 4.96 16.19 10.84
CA GLY A 107 4.02 15.09 11.01
C GLY A 107 3.62 14.37 9.72
N LEU A 108 4.20 14.75 8.58
CA LEU A 108 4.11 14.04 7.30
C LEU A 108 5.43 13.32 7.03
N LEU A 109 5.36 12.22 6.27
CA LEU A 109 6.58 11.51 5.87
C LEU A 109 7.22 12.17 4.66
N ASP A 110 8.48 12.58 4.81
CA ASP A 110 9.33 13.02 3.71
C ASP A 110 9.97 11.84 2.98
N LEU A 111 10.27 12.05 1.69
CA LEU A 111 11.01 11.11 0.86
C LEU A 111 12.43 11.63 0.58
N VAL A 112 13.43 10.88 1.02
CA VAL A 112 14.84 11.16 0.73
C VAL A 112 15.40 10.13 -0.23
N LEU A 113 16.06 10.61 -1.29
CA LEU A 113 16.52 9.80 -2.41
C LEU A 113 18.05 9.76 -2.49
N ALA A 114 18.59 8.56 -2.71
CA ALA A 114 19.99 8.41 -3.11
C ALA A 114 20.06 8.37 -4.64
N LEU A 115 20.72 9.35 -5.25
CA LEU A 115 20.88 9.45 -6.70
C LEU A 115 22.26 8.96 -7.13
N SER A 116 22.35 8.46 -8.36
CA SER A 116 23.65 8.22 -9.03
C SER A 116 24.44 9.52 -9.16
N GLY A 117 25.78 9.40 -9.08
CA GLY A 117 26.72 10.52 -9.19
C GLY A 117 26.82 11.08 -10.59
#